data_AF-Q8F6X2-F1
#
_entry.id   AF-Q8F6X2-F1
#
_cell.length_a   1.000
_cell.length_b   1.000
_cell.length_c   1.000
_cell.angle_alpha   90.00
_cell.angle_beta   90.00
_cell.angle_gamma   90.00
#
_symmetry.space_group_name_H-M   'P 1'
#
loop_
_entity.id
_entity.type
_entity.pdbx_description
1 polymer ?
#
loop_
_entity_poly.entity_id
_entity_poly.type
_entity_poly.pdbx_seq_one_letter_code
_entity_poly.pdbx_strand_id
1 'polypeptide(L)'
;MNLQKIGTLIFLCFLSQLKAEEKGHYQNLTKALKNPTDVQTLDLSNNQLITLPKEIGQLKELEWLSLSKNQLKTLPKEIETLKKLEELFLDDIPVLKSQEKKIQKLLPKAQIDFIEIKK
;
A
#
# COMPACT_ATOMS: atom_id res chain seq x y z
N MET A 1 18.98 4.77 23.23
CA MET A 1 17.92 4.88 22.19
C MET A 1 18.30 3.95 21.05
N ASN A 2 17.43 3.00 20.72
CA ASN A 2 17.81 1.62 20.38
C ASN A 2 18.29 1.41 18.93
N LEU A 3 19.58 1.04 18.76
CA LEU A 3 20.20 0.67 17.48
C LEU A 3 19.54 -0.57 16.82
N GLN A 4 18.76 -1.36 17.59
CA GLN A 4 18.03 -2.54 17.11
C GLN A 4 16.84 -2.23 16.18
N LYS A 5 16.29 -1.00 16.21
CA LYS A 5 15.11 -0.62 15.40
C LYS A 5 15.48 -0.15 13.98
N ILE A 6 16.70 0.35 13.80
CA ILE A 6 17.17 0.86 12.51
C ILE A 6 17.77 -0.28 11.66
N GLY A 7 18.39 -1.27 12.31
CA GLY A 7 18.89 -2.48 11.65
C GLY A 7 17.80 -3.37 11.05
N THR A 8 16.59 -3.41 11.64
CA THR A 8 15.46 -4.23 11.15
C THR A 8 14.80 -3.65 9.89
N LEU A 9 14.76 -2.32 9.75
CA LEU A 9 14.15 -1.66 8.60
C LEU A 9 15.06 -1.68 7.35
N ILE A 10 16.39 -1.71 7.53
CA ILE A 10 17.38 -1.73 6.43
C ILE A 10 17.70 -3.17 5.98
N PHE A 11 17.58 -4.18 6.86
CA PHE A 11 17.87 -5.59 6.52
C PHE A 11 16.87 -6.20 5.51
N LEU A 12 15.65 -5.64 5.39
CA LEU A 12 14.66 -6.13 4.42
C LEU A 12 14.96 -5.76 2.96
N CYS A 13 15.83 -4.77 2.69
CA CYS A 13 16.19 -4.40 1.31
C CYS A 13 17.11 -5.42 0.60
N PHE A 14 17.89 -6.21 1.35
CA PHE A 14 18.85 -7.17 0.76
C PHE A 14 18.27 -8.57 0.49
N LEU A 15 17.03 -8.87 0.90
CA LEU A 15 16.36 -10.14 0.59
C LEU A 15 15.57 -10.12 -0.73
N SER A 16 15.62 -9.01 -1.48
CA SER A 16 14.93 -8.84 -2.77
C SER A 16 15.36 -9.82 -3.87
N GLN A 17 16.36 -10.68 -3.63
CA GLN A 17 16.82 -11.70 -4.57
C GLN A 17 16.68 -13.15 -4.05
N LEU A 18 16.29 -13.37 -2.79
CA LEU A 18 16.17 -14.69 -2.18
C LEU A 18 15.23 -14.62 -0.96
N LYS A 19 13.93 -14.76 -1.17
CA LYS A 19 13.00 -15.02 -0.06
C LYS A 19 11.84 -15.88 -0.56
N ALA A 20 11.60 -16.99 0.11
CA ALA A 20 10.36 -17.75 -0.04
C ALA A 20 9.18 -16.77 0.03
N GLU A 21 8.15 -16.96 -0.82
CA GLU A 21 6.94 -16.14 -0.77
C GLU A 21 6.33 -16.30 0.64
N GLU A 22 6.56 -15.30 1.51
CA GLU A 22 5.90 -15.24 2.81
C GLU A 22 4.40 -15.06 2.50
N LYS A 23 3.62 -16.11 2.78
CA LYS A 23 2.16 -16.12 2.56
C LYS A 23 1.57 -14.85 3.17
N GLY A 24 0.72 -14.13 2.43
CA GLY A 24 0.19 -12.85 2.88
C GLY A 24 0.77 -11.64 2.15
N HIS A 25 2.03 -11.73 1.67
CA HIS A 25 2.77 -10.56 1.21
C HIS A 25 2.98 -10.56 -0.31
N TYR A 26 2.56 -9.47 -0.95
CA TYR A 26 2.61 -9.31 -2.39
C TYR A 26 3.24 -7.98 -2.78
N GLN A 27 4.01 -7.99 -3.88
CA GLN A 27 4.60 -6.79 -4.49
C GLN A 27 4.12 -6.56 -5.93
N ASN A 28 3.12 -7.34 -6.36
CA ASN A 28 2.61 -7.33 -7.72
C ASN A 28 1.10 -7.45 -7.70
N LEU A 29 0.42 -6.43 -8.23
CA LEU A 29 -1.03 -6.35 -8.22
C LEU A 29 -1.69 -7.52 -8.96
N THR A 30 -1.13 -7.98 -10.08
CA THR A 30 -1.65 -9.12 -10.84
C THR A 30 -1.56 -10.42 -10.05
N LYS A 31 -0.47 -10.65 -9.30
CA LYS A 31 -0.36 -11.82 -8.40
C LYS A 31 -1.35 -11.72 -7.23
N ALA A 32 -1.48 -10.53 -6.64
CA ALA A 32 -2.40 -10.28 -5.53
C ALA A 32 -3.86 -10.56 -5.94
N LEU A 33 -4.28 -10.06 -7.11
CA LEU A 33 -5.64 -10.25 -7.63
C LEU A 33 -5.96 -11.71 -8.01
N LYS A 34 -4.95 -12.56 -8.23
CA LYS A 34 -5.15 -14.00 -8.41
C LYS A 34 -5.42 -14.76 -7.12
N ASN A 35 -5.07 -14.18 -5.96
CA ASN A 35 -5.17 -14.82 -4.65
C ASN A 35 -5.85 -13.86 -3.63
N PRO A 36 -7.05 -13.34 -3.92
CA PRO A 36 -7.63 -12.22 -3.18
C PRO A 36 -7.95 -12.49 -1.70
N THR A 37 -8.03 -13.77 -1.32
CA THR A 37 -8.24 -14.22 0.06
C THR A 37 -6.96 -14.30 0.88
N ASP A 38 -5.80 -14.20 0.23
CA ASP A 38 -4.50 -14.48 0.84
C ASP A 38 -3.63 -13.22 0.94
N VAL A 39 -4.13 -12.05 0.53
CA VAL A 39 -3.35 -10.80 0.51
C VAL A 39 -3.60 -10.03 1.81
N GLN A 40 -2.59 -9.96 2.66
CA GLN A 40 -2.59 -9.15 3.89
C GLN A 40 -1.76 -7.88 3.72
N THR A 41 -0.65 -7.97 2.99
CA THR A 41 0.24 -6.85 2.69
C THR A 41 0.43 -6.74 1.19
N LEU A 42 0.23 -5.55 0.65
CA LEU A 42 0.47 -5.24 -0.75
C LEU A 42 1.34 -3.99 -0.88
N ASP A 43 2.60 -4.19 -1.29
CA ASP A 43 3.53 -3.10 -1.59
C ASP A 43 3.58 -2.86 -3.10
N LEU A 44 2.97 -1.77 -3.56
CA LEU A 44 3.04 -1.30 -4.94
C LEU A 44 3.84 0.00 -5.04
N SER A 45 4.66 0.32 -4.04
CA SER A 45 5.46 1.53 -4.04
C SER A 45 6.47 1.56 -5.20
N ASN A 46 6.88 2.75 -5.61
CA ASN A 46 7.90 2.96 -6.64
C ASN A 46 7.55 2.35 -8.01
N ASN A 47 6.27 2.29 -8.33
CA ASN A 47 5.79 1.90 -9.66
C ASN A 47 5.35 3.12 -10.47
N GLN A 48 4.87 2.89 -11.70
CA GLN A 48 4.34 3.93 -12.57
C GLN A 48 2.82 3.84 -12.70
N LEU A 49 2.12 3.44 -11.63
CA LEU A 49 0.66 3.27 -11.65
C LEU A 49 -0.02 4.63 -11.80
N ILE A 50 -0.86 4.75 -12.82
CA ILE A 50 -1.69 5.95 -13.10
C ILE A 50 -3.10 5.76 -12.53
N THR A 51 -3.57 4.52 -12.46
CA THR A 51 -4.87 4.12 -11.91
C THR A 51 -4.75 2.80 -11.15
N LEU A 52 -5.70 2.53 -10.25
CA LEU A 52 -5.94 1.19 -9.72
C LEU A 52 -7.21 0.59 -10.34
N PRO A 53 -7.25 -0.72 -10.61
CA PRO A 53 -8.46 -1.41 -11.04
C PRO A 53 -9.49 -1.45 -9.90
N LYS A 54 -10.79 -1.50 -10.25
CA LYS A 54 -11.88 -1.64 -9.26
C LYS A 54 -11.76 -2.95 -8.45
N GLU A 55 -11.13 -3.95 -9.05
CA GLU A 55 -10.85 -5.27 -8.47
C GLU A 55 -9.96 -5.19 -7.22
N ILE A 56 -9.27 -4.06 -6.96
CA ILE A 56 -8.58 -3.84 -5.68
C ILE A 56 -9.51 -4.06 -4.49
N GLY A 57 -10.81 -3.75 -4.63
CA GLY A 57 -11.81 -3.99 -3.61
C GLY A 57 -12.06 -5.47 -3.28
N GLN A 58 -11.54 -6.42 -4.07
CA GLN A 58 -11.67 -7.86 -3.79
C GLN A 58 -10.71 -8.33 -2.69
N LEU A 59 -9.66 -7.57 -2.37
CA LEU A 59 -8.63 -7.94 -1.38
C LEU A 59 -9.12 -7.74 0.06
N LYS A 60 -10.12 -8.51 0.49
CA LYS A 60 -10.84 -8.30 1.77
C LYS A 60 -9.98 -8.47 3.02
N GLU A 61 -8.90 -9.23 2.89
CA GLU A 61 -7.94 -9.52 3.95
C GLU A 61 -6.78 -8.50 3.99
N LEU A 62 -6.78 -7.48 3.13
CA LEU A 62 -5.70 -6.51 3.05
C LEU A 62 -5.69 -5.60 4.28
N GLU A 63 -4.58 -5.62 5.01
CA GLU A 63 -4.32 -4.85 6.23
C GLU A 63 -3.36 -3.68 5.94
N TRP A 64 -2.41 -3.88 5.03
CA TRP A 64 -1.37 -2.91 4.72
C TRP A 64 -1.24 -2.70 3.21
N LEU A 65 -1.33 -1.45 2.77
CA LEU A 65 -1.20 -1.07 1.36
C LEU A 65 -0.26 0.12 1.20
N SER A 66 0.83 -0.05 0.44
CA SER A 66 1.64 1.08 0.00
C SER A 66 1.47 1.32 -1.48
N LEU A 67 1.12 2.57 -1.81
CA LEU A 67 1.06 3.10 -3.17
C LEU A 67 2.07 4.22 -3.38
N SER A 68 2.93 4.50 -2.40
CA SER A 68 3.89 5.61 -2.44
C SER A 68 4.68 5.68 -3.74
N LYS A 69 5.02 6.88 -4.20
CA LYS A 69 5.83 7.12 -5.42
C LYS A 69 5.24 6.51 -6.70
N ASN A 70 3.91 6.59 -6.83
CA ASN A 70 3.21 6.32 -8.09
C ASN A 70 2.68 7.63 -8.71
N GLN A 71 1.97 7.53 -9.85
CA GLN A 71 1.39 8.67 -10.57
C GLN A 71 -0.14 8.70 -10.47
N LEU A 72 -0.69 8.15 -9.39
CA LEU A 72 -2.13 8.04 -9.17
C LEU A 72 -2.77 9.42 -9.04
N LYS A 73 -3.84 9.65 -9.81
CA LYS A 73 -4.64 10.89 -9.70
C LYS A 73 -5.86 10.73 -8.81
N THR A 74 -6.32 9.50 -8.61
CA THR A 74 -7.48 9.17 -7.79
C THR A 74 -7.38 7.72 -7.32
N LEU A 75 -8.21 7.36 -6.35
CA LEU A 75 -8.43 5.97 -5.92
C LEU A 75 -9.83 5.54 -6.36
N PRO A 76 -10.02 4.29 -6.84
CA PRO A 76 -11.34 3.78 -7.18
C PRO A 76 -12.23 3.76 -5.94
N LYS A 77 -13.54 3.95 -6.12
CA LYS A 77 -14.50 3.98 -4.99
C LYS A 77 -14.48 2.66 -4.21
N GLU A 78 -14.23 1.55 -4.91
CA GLU A 78 -14.18 0.19 -4.40
C GLU A 78 -13.13 -0.03 -3.30
N ILE A 79 -12.17 0.89 -3.13
CA ILE A 79 -11.25 0.88 -1.98
C ILE A 79 -12.01 0.97 -0.65
N GLU A 80 -13.22 1.56 -0.63
CA GLU A 80 -14.09 1.61 0.56
C GLU A 80 -14.45 0.23 1.11
N THR A 81 -14.28 -0.81 0.30
CA THR A 81 -14.64 -2.18 0.65
C THR A 81 -13.52 -2.94 1.37
N LEU A 82 -12.33 -2.34 1.51
CA LEU A 82 -11.18 -2.86 2.26
C LEU A 82 -11.36 -2.63 3.76
N LYS A 83 -12.28 -3.37 4.37
CA LYS A 83 -12.70 -3.13 5.77
C LYS A 83 -11.65 -3.49 6.83
N LYS A 84 -10.63 -4.26 6.44
CA LYS A 84 -9.49 -4.65 7.28
C LYS A 84 -8.26 -3.78 7.07
N LEU A 85 -8.30 -2.82 6.15
CA LEU A 85 -7.14 -1.97 5.89
C LEU A 85 -6.86 -1.09 7.10
N GLU A 86 -5.67 -1.27 7.68
CA GLU A 86 -5.19 -0.55 8.86
C GLU A 86 -4.27 0.60 8.44
N GLU A 87 -3.41 0.38 7.44
CA GLU A 87 -2.43 1.37 7.00
C GLU A 87 -2.43 1.55 5.47
N LEU A 88 -2.45 2.82 5.04
CA LEU A 88 -2.37 3.24 3.64
C LEU A 88 -1.29 4.31 3.46
N PHE A 89 -0.22 3.96 2.73
CA PHE A 89 0.89 4.88 2.43
C PHE A 89 0.75 5.48 1.02
N LEU A 90 0.74 6.81 0.95
CA LEU A 90 0.52 7.61 -0.26
C LEU A 90 1.61 8.66 -0.49
N ASP A 91 2.80 8.42 0.07
CA ASP A 91 3.94 9.32 0.01
C ASP A 91 4.29 9.67 -1.45
N ASP A 92 4.75 10.90 -1.67
CA ASP A 92 5.10 11.40 -3.01
C ASP A 92 3.97 11.27 -4.06
N ILE A 93 2.70 11.34 -3.64
CA ILE A 93 1.53 11.51 -4.53
C ILE A 93 0.76 12.81 -4.18
N PRO A 94 1.27 14.00 -4.56
CA PRO A 94 0.72 15.29 -4.13
C PRO A 94 -0.77 15.50 -4.49
N VAL A 95 -1.20 14.96 -5.64
CA VAL A 95 -2.61 15.03 -6.05
C VAL A 95 -3.54 14.31 -5.08
N LEU A 96 -3.14 13.15 -4.53
CA LEU A 96 -3.96 12.44 -3.56
C LEU A 96 -3.94 13.10 -2.18
N LYS A 97 -2.83 13.77 -1.81
CA LYS A 97 -2.76 14.56 -0.57
C LYS A 97 -3.83 15.66 -0.56
N SER A 98 -4.04 16.34 -1.69
CA SER A 98 -5.12 17.33 -1.82
C SER A 98 -6.54 16.73 -1.67
N GLN A 99 -6.69 15.42 -1.79
CA GLN A 99 -7.94 14.66 -1.68
C GLN A 99 -8.06 13.89 -0.35
N GLU A 100 -7.17 14.12 0.62
CA GLU A 100 -7.09 13.34 1.87
C GLU A 100 -8.45 13.19 2.57
N LYS A 101 -9.22 14.27 2.74
CA LYS A 101 -10.55 14.20 3.38
C LYS A 101 -11.53 13.28 2.65
N LYS A 102 -11.43 13.17 1.33
CA LYS A 102 -12.24 12.24 0.53
C LYS A 102 -11.78 10.80 0.77
N ILE A 103 -10.48 10.57 0.84
CA ILE A 103 -9.88 9.25 1.08
C ILE A 103 -10.22 8.76 2.49
N GLN A 104 -10.11 9.63 3.50
CA GLN A 104 -10.53 9.36 4.89
C GLN A 104 -12.01 8.95 4.98
N LYS A 105 -12.90 9.55 4.18
CA LYS A 105 -14.31 9.14 4.14
C LYS A 105 -14.52 7.74 3.56
N LEU A 106 -13.70 7.34 2.60
CA LEU A 106 -13.75 6.00 2.02
C LEU A 106 -13.17 4.95 2.98
N LEU A 107 -12.14 5.33 3.75
CA LEU A 107 -11.39 4.46 4.65
C LEU A 107 -11.32 5.05 6.07
N PRO A 108 -12.45 5.19 6.79
CA PRO A 108 -12.50 5.94 8.05
C PRO A 108 -11.77 5.27 9.22
N LYS A 109 -11.35 4.01 9.06
CA LYS A 109 -10.62 3.25 10.08
C LYS A 109 -9.13 3.11 9.78
N ALA A 110 -8.71 3.37 8.55
CA ALA A 110 -7.32 3.24 8.14
C ALA A 110 -6.55 4.49 8.54
N GLN A 111 -5.34 4.31 9.04
CA GLN A 111 -4.34 5.36 9.08
C GLN A 111 -3.87 5.64 7.65
N ILE A 112 -3.87 6.91 7.25
CA ILE A 112 -3.47 7.34 5.92
C ILE A 112 -2.27 8.26 6.06
N ASP A 113 -1.14 7.86 5.49
CA ASP A 113 0.12 8.57 5.60
C ASP A 113 0.53 9.21 4.26
N PHE A 114 0.92 10.50 4.35
CA PHE A 114 1.44 11.31 3.25
C PHE A 114 2.75 11.97 3.69
N ILE A 115 3.85 11.25 3.66
CA ILE A 115 5.19 11.78 3.88
C ILE A 115 5.63 12.46 2.58
N GLU A 116 5.98 13.74 2.67
CA GLU A 116 6.71 14.43 1.60
C GLU A 116 8.20 14.24 1.87
N ILE A 117 8.87 13.45 1.03
CA ILE A 117 10.32 13.33 1.13
C ILE A 117 10.90 14.59 0.51
N LYS A 118 11.23 15.59 1.35
CA LYS A 118 12.01 16.75 0.92
C LYS A 118 13.36 16.23 0.40
N LYS A 119 13.62 16.47 -0.89
CA LYS A 119 14.95 16.26 -1.50
C LYS A 119 15.94 17.30 -1.00
#